data_AF-A0A6A4W7E2-F1
#
_entry.id   AF-A0A6A4W7E2-F1
#
_cell.length_a   1.000
_cell.length_b   1.000
_cell.length_c   1.000
_cell.angle_alpha   90.00
_cell.angle_beta   90.00
_cell.angle_gamma   90.00
#
_symmetry.space_group_name_H-M   'P 1'
#
loop_
_entity.id
_entity.type
_entity.pdbx_description
1 polymer ?
#
loop_
_entity_poly.entity_id
_entity_poly.type
_entity_poly.pdbx_seq_one_letter_code
_entity_poly.pdbx_strand_id
1 'polypeptide(L)'
;MARSLADATTALVSVSTTMGMDQVLPGLYIGSYRDSKDIQQLSANHITHIIAIHDTAKKWYKDKQYLLISAADTPQQNLVPYIPRCNDFIHSARSTGGSVLIHCIAGMSRSVAVALAYVISVTSLDCQMALQAMRAARPIANPNEGFLKQLSVFENDKLEQERQRLKDKFPAYDSRSDTAHLERLIMMFRVSLLAGQTCEGRCLLGHHCPRGICNHYKR
;
A
#
# COMPACT_ATOMS: atom_id res chain seq x y z
N MET A 1 32.05 -4.76 -46.84
CA MET A 1 31.08 -5.59 -46.08
C MET A 1 31.17 -5.18 -44.62
N ALA A 2 30.33 -4.22 -44.21
CA ALA A 2 30.31 -3.67 -42.87
C ALA A 2 29.31 -4.45 -42.01
N ARG A 3 29.76 -5.06 -40.90
CA ARG A 3 28.89 -5.59 -39.85
C ARG A 3 29.01 -4.73 -38.60
N SER A 4 28.00 -3.86 -38.52
CA SER A 4 27.47 -3.02 -37.45
C SER A 4 27.89 -3.28 -36.00
N LEU A 5 28.30 -2.17 -35.35
CA LEU A 5 28.34 -1.90 -33.92
C LEU A 5 26.92 -1.85 -33.33
N ALA A 6 26.35 -2.98 -32.90
CA ALA A 6 25.00 -3.02 -32.30
C ALA A 6 24.88 -3.88 -31.03
N ASP A 7 25.98 -4.17 -30.32
CA ASP A 7 25.99 -5.06 -29.15
C ASP A 7 26.01 -4.35 -27.78
N ALA A 8 25.45 -3.14 -27.65
CA ALA A 8 25.49 -2.38 -26.39
C ALA A 8 24.14 -1.83 -25.90
N THR A 9 23.00 -2.43 -26.26
CA THR A 9 21.70 -1.89 -25.80
C THR A 9 20.61 -2.94 -25.55
N THR A 10 20.95 -4.03 -24.86
CA THR A 10 19.92 -4.92 -24.26
C THR A 10 20.11 -4.94 -22.75
N ALA A 11 19.96 -3.77 -22.14
CA ALA A 11 19.79 -3.68 -20.69
C ALA A 11 18.43 -4.32 -20.35
N LEU A 12 18.51 -5.42 -19.61
CA LEU A 12 17.42 -6.12 -18.95
C LEU A 12 16.39 -5.11 -18.41
N VAL A 13 15.17 -5.12 -18.94
CA VAL A 13 14.03 -4.49 -18.28
C VAL A 13 13.68 -5.39 -17.09
N SER A 14 14.41 -5.22 -15.99
CA SER A 14 14.06 -5.82 -14.71
C SER A 14 12.74 -5.22 -14.28
N VAL A 15 11.66 -6.00 -14.34
CA VAL A 15 10.47 -5.73 -13.54
C VAL A 15 10.98 -5.59 -12.11
N SER A 16 10.97 -4.39 -11.55
CA SER A 16 11.34 -4.14 -10.16
C SER A 16 10.25 -4.74 -9.27
N THR A 17 10.25 -6.07 -9.14
CA THR A 17 9.54 -6.76 -8.09
C THR A 17 10.15 -6.30 -6.78
N THR A 18 9.37 -5.58 -5.97
CA THR A 18 9.73 -5.24 -4.59
C THR A 18 10.15 -6.52 -3.87
N MET A 19 11.41 -6.60 -3.45
CA MET A 19 12.01 -7.80 -2.87
C MET A 19 11.64 -8.03 -1.39
N GLY A 20 10.67 -7.27 -0.87
CA GLY A 20 10.25 -7.33 0.53
C GLY A 20 8.99 -6.51 0.83
N MET A 21 8.76 -6.30 2.13
CA MET A 21 7.78 -5.32 2.62
C MET A 21 8.35 -3.90 2.53
N ASP A 22 7.49 -2.94 2.20
CA ASP A 22 7.88 -1.53 2.04
C ASP A 22 7.23 -0.69 3.13
N GLN A 23 8.00 0.24 3.71
CA GLN A 23 7.50 1.20 4.67
C GLN A 23 6.74 2.32 3.95
N VAL A 24 5.48 2.55 4.32
CA VAL A 24 4.65 3.62 3.72
C VAL A 24 4.42 4.80 4.68
N LEU A 25 4.55 4.54 5.98
CA LEU A 25 4.62 5.52 7.06
C LEU A 25 5.52 4.96 8.16
N PRO A 26 6.08 5.79 9.05
CA PRO A 26 6.76 5.31 10.24
C PRO A 26 5.88 4.32 11.03
N GLY A 27 6.36 3.09 11.21
CA GLY A 27 5.61 2.01 11.86
C GLY A 27 4.49 1.36 11.02
N LEU A 28 4.39 1.63 9.72
CA LEU A 28 3.39 1.01 8.83
C LEU A 28 4.04 0.49 7.53
N TYR A 29 3.83 -0.79 7.26
CA TYR A 29 4.42 -1.52 6.15
C TYR A 29 3.36 -2.23 5.32
N ILE A 30 3.63 -2.35 4.02
CA ILE A 30 2.83 -3.16 3.09
C ILE A 30 3.69 -4.28 2.53
N GLY A 31 3.15 -5.50 2.50
CA GLY A 31 3.86 -6.66 1.95
C GLY A 31 2.95 -7.67 1.28
N SER A 32 3.59 -8.69 0.73
CA SER A 32 3.00 -9.91 0.18
C SER A 32 2.85 -11.00 1.25
N TYR A 33 2.23 -12.11 0.86
CA TYR A 33 2.13 -13.30 1.71
C TYR A 33 3.50 -13.92 2.00
N ARG A 34 4.48 -13.75 1.11
CA ARG A 34 5.86 -14.19 1.36
C ARG A 34 6.48 -13.37 2.49
N ASP A 35 6.31 -12.06 2.44
CA ASP A 35 6.91 -11.12 3.40
C ASP A 35 6.36 -11.32 4.82
N SER A 36 5.09 -11.73 4.95
CA SER A 36 4.49 -12.04 6.25
C SER A 36 4.99 -13.33 6.89
N LYS A 37 5.81 -14.12 6.17
CA LYS A 37 6.49 -15.32 6.66
C LYS A 37 8.01 -15.15 6.73
N ASP A 38 8.52 -13.99 6.37
CA ASP A 38 9.94 -13.69 6.42
C ASP A 38 10.30 -13.17 7.82
N ILE A 39 10.74 -14.07 8.69
CA ILE A 39 11.06 -13.72 10.08
C ILE A 39 12.21 -12.71 10.18
N GLN A 40 13.13 -12.69 9.21
CA GLN A 40 14.24 -11.74 9.18
C GLN A 40 13.71 -10.33 8.91
N GLN A 41 12.86 -10.16 7.90
CA GLN A 41 12.23 -8.87 7.63
C GLN A 41 11.29 -8.42 8.75
N LEU A 42 10.50 -9.33 9.32
CA LEU A 42 9.62 -9.02 10.44
C LEU A 42 10.42 -8.50 11.65
N SER A 43 11.55 -9.12 11.95
CA SER A 43 12.44 -8.70 13.03
C SER A 43 13.12 -7.37 12.71
N ALA A 44 13.70 -7.22 11.51
CA ALA A 44 14.43 -6.02 11.10
C ALA A 44 13.54 -4.76 11.10
N ASN A 45 12.27 -4.91 10.75
CA ASN A 45 11.28 -3.82 10.73
C ASN A 45 10.47 -3.69 12.03
N HIS A 46 10.85 -4.43 13.08
CA HIS A 46 10.20 -4.41 14.39
C HIS A 46 8.68 -4.65 14.31
N ILE A 47 8.24 -5.53 13.41
CA ILE A 47 6.83 -5.84 13.23
C ILE A 47 6.30 -6.52 14.49
N THR A 48 5.28 -5.94 15.09
CA THR A 48 4.58 -6.46 16.28
C THR A 48 3.13 -6.83 15.96
N HIS A 49 2.57 -6.21 14.92
CA HIS A 49 1.17 -6.34 14.52
C HIS A 49 1.06 -6.68 13.04
N ILE A 50 0.15 -7.59 12.68
CA ILE A 50 -0.05 -8.04 11.30
C ILE A 50 -1.54 -8.00 10.94
N ILE A 51 -1.89 -7.26 9.89
CA ILE A 51 -3.18 -7.38 9.21
C ILE A 51 -3.00 -8.34 8.03
N ALA A 52 -3.66 -9.49 8.09
CA ALA A 52 -3.70 -10.47 7.00
C ALA A 52 -5.05 -10.36 6.29
N ILE A 53 -5.06 -9.86 5.05
CA ILE A 53 -6.26 -9.68 4.23
C ILE A 53 -6.23 -10.54 2.96
N HIS A 54 -6.72 -11.77 3.09
CA HIS A 54 -6.88 -12.74 2.00
C HIS A 54 -7.76 -13.92 2.44
N ASP A 55 -8.19 -14.75 1.48
CA ASP A 55 -9.21 -15.81 1.67
C ASP A 55 -8.81 -16.91 2.68
N THR A 56 -7.51 -17.02 2.96
CA THR A 56 -6.91 -18.05 3.83
C THR A 56 -6.10 -17.43 4.99
N ALA A 57 -6.47 -16.21 5.41
CA ALA A 57 -5.77 -15.46 6.45
C ALA A 57 -5.66 -16.26 7.76
N LYS A 58 -4.45 -16.41 8.29
CA LYS A 58 -4.18 -17.13 9.54
C LYS A 58 -2.96 -16.56 10.27
N LYS A 59 -2.85 -16.89 11.56
CA LYS A 59 -1.72 -16.52 12.41
C LYS A 59 -0.54 -17.46 12.14
N TRP A 60 0.67 -16.92 12.06
CA TRP A 60 1.91 -17.68 11.85
C TRP A 60 2.83 -17.65 13.07
N TYR A 61 2.89 -16.52 13.77
CA TYR A 61 3.79 -16.30 14.89
C TYR A 61 3.01 -16.01 16.17
N LYS A 62 3.41 -16.60 17.30
CA LYS A 62 2.68 -16.46 18.58
C LYS A 62 2.94 -15.12 19.27
N ASP A 63 4.08 -14.51 18.98
CA ASP A 63 4.56 -13.24 19.54
C ASP A 63 4.06 -12.00 18.78
N LYS A 64 3.21 -12.18 17.77
CA LYS A 64 2.61 -11.11 16.98
C LYS A 64 1.11 -11.03 17.21
N GLN A 65 0.58 -9.81 17.23
CA GLN A 65 -0.85 -9.57 17.23
C GLN A 65 -1.39 -9.62 15.80
N TYR A 66 -2.57 -10.21 15.60
CA TYR A 66 -3.15 -10.37 14.27
C TYR A 66 -4.57 -9.84 14.17
N LEU A 67 -4.83 -9.14 13.07
CA LEU A 67 -6.17 -8.89 12.55
C LEU A 67 -6.33 -9.69 11.24
N LEU A 68 -7.23 -10.67 11.25
CA LEU A 68 -7.50 -11.53 10.09
C LEU A 68 -8.77 -11.05 9.40
N ILE A 69 -8.69 -10.84 8.08
CA ILE A 69 -9.79 -10.40 7.25
C ILE A 69 -9.87 -11.34 6.04
N SER A 70 -10.96 -12.10 5.96
CA SER A 70 -11.24 -12.90 4.77
C SER A 70 -11.87 -12.00 3.71
N ALA A 71 -11.12 -11.76 2.63
CA ALA A 71 -11.53 -10.88 1.54
C ALA A 71 -10.87 -11.30 0.22
N ALA A 72 -11.70 -11.47 -0.81
CA ALA A 72 -11.28 -11.76 -2.17
C ALA A 72 -10.71 -10.50 -2.86
N ASP A 73 -9.84 -10.68 -3.86
CA ASP A 73 -9.31 -9.57 -4.67
C ASP A 73 -10.20 -9.27 -5.88
N THR A 74 -11.48 -9.03 -5.63
CA THR A 74 -12.45 -8.78 -6.69
C THR A 74 -13.08 -7.39 -6.52
N PRO A 75 -13.50 -6.73 -7.60
CA PRO A 75 -14.19 -5.43 -7.50
C PRO A 75 -15.47 -5.46 -6.65
N GLN A 76 -16.10 -6.64 -6.51
CA GLN A 76 -17.33 -6.84 -5.75
C GLN A 76 -17.11 -7.01 -4.24
N GLN A 77 -15.89 -7.38 -3.81
CA GLN A 77 -15.59 -7.53 -2.39
C GLN A 77 -15.71 -6.17 -1.70
N ASN A 78 -16.57 -6.07 -0.67
CA ASN A 78 -16.74 -4.84 0.10
C ASN A 78 -15.69 -4.76 1.22
N LEU A 79 -14.86 -3.71 1.22
CA LEU A 79 -13.85 -3.45 2.25
C LEU A 79 -14.27 -2.39 3.27
N VAL A 80 -15.26 -1.56 2.95
CA VAL A 80 -15.69 -0.42 3.79
C VAL A 80 -16.04 -0.83 5.23
N PRO A 81 -16.78 -1.93 5.48
CA PRO A 81 -17.09 -2.34 6.86
C PRO A 81 -15.87 -2.67 7.72
N TYR A 82 -14.74 -3.01 7.12
CA TYR A 82 -13.51 -3.35 7.85
C TYR A 82 -12.66 -2.14 8.20
N ILE A 83 -12.87 -0.98 7.54
CA ILE A 83 -12.02 0.20 7.68
C ILE A 83 -11.87 0.64 9.15
N PRO A 84 -12.94 0.83 9.96
CA PRO A 84 -12.78 1.30 11.34
C PRO A 84 -11.94 0.33 12.19
N ARG A 85 -12.15 -0.98 12.00
CA ARG A 85 -11.40 -2.02 12.73
C ARG A 85 -9.93 -2.08 12.31
N CYS A 86 -9.66 -1.95 11.02
CA CYS A 86 -8.29 -1.85 10.50
C CYS A 86 -7.59 -0.61 11.04
N ASN A 87 -8.26 0.54 10.97
CA ASN A 87 -7.73 1.81 11.42
C ASN A 87 -7.40 1.74 12.91
N ASP A 88 -8.30 1.23 13.76
CA ASP A 88 -8.04 1.06 15.19
C ASP A 88 -6.84 0.17 15.47
N PHE A 89 -6.71 -0.94 14.75
CA PHE A 89 -5.60 -1.88 14.92
C PHE A 89 -4.26 -1.24 14.54
N ILE A 90 -4.23 -0.50 13.41
CA ILE A 90 -3.03 0.19 12.96
C ILE A 90 -2.67 1.31 13.93
N HIS A 91 -3.64 2.15 14.26
CA HIS A 91 -3.44 3.36 15.04
C HIS A 91 -3.01 3.05 16.48
N SER A 92 -3.63 2.04 17.11
CA SER A 92 -3.25 1.56 18.44
C SER A 92 -1.80 1.04 18.48
N ALA A 93 -1.43 0.21 17.50
CA ALA A 93 -0.06 -0.31 17.40
C ALA A 93 0.97 0.80 17.23
N ARG A 94 0.72 1.75 16.31
CA ARG A 94 1.64 2.87 16.06
C ARG A 94 1.73 3.82 17.26
N SER A 95 0.63 4.07 17.96
CA SER A 95 0.58 4.92 19.16
C SER A 95 1.39 4.36 20.34
N THR A 96 1.65 3.05 20.35
CA THR A 96 2.46 2.38 21.38
C THR A 96 3.89 2.10 20.92
N GLY A 97 4.31 2.69 19.78
CA GLY A 97 5.65 2.51 19.20
C GLY A 97 5.85 1.19 18.46
N GLY A 98 4.79 0.41 18.22
CA GLY A 98 4.85 -0.82 17.44
C GLY A 98 4.74 -0.60 15.93
N SER A 99 5.32 -1.52 15.14
CA SER A 99 5.15 -1.55 13.69
C SER A 99 4.09 -2.55 13.23
N VAL A 100 3.34 -2.16 12.19
CA VAL A 100 2.26 -2.93 11.58
C VAL A 100 2.64 -3.34 10.17
N LEU A 101 2.49 -4.63 9.83
CA LEU A 101 2.50 -5.12 8.46
C LEU A 101 1.06 -5.37 7.98
N ILE A 102 0.66 -4.74 6.89
CA ILE A 102 -0.56 -5.09 6.15
C ILE A 102 -0.16 -5.92 4.94
N HIS A 103 -0.65 -7.15 4.84
CA HIS A 103 -0.36 -8.00 3.70
C HIS A 103 -1.60 -8.66 3.09
N CYS A 104 -1.54 -8.86 1.78
CA CYS A 104 -2.46 -9.75 1.06
C CYS A 104 -1.62 -10.84 0.36
N ILE A 105 -2.08 -11.36 -0.78
CA ILE A 105 -1.29 -12.34 -1.55
C ILE A 105 -0.08 -11.67 -2.21
N ALA A 106 -0.30 -10.64 -3.04
CA ALA A 106 0.76 -9.97 -3.79
C ALA A 106 1.26 -8.67 -3.14
N GLY A 107 0.57 -8.15 -2.12
CA GLY A 107 0.85 -6.82 -1.58
C GLY A 107 0.54 -5.68 -2.56
N MET A 108 -0.39 -5.90 -3.49
CA MET A 108 -0.69 -4.97 -4.60
C MET A 108 -2.03 -4.26 -4.45
N SER A 109 -3.08 -4.99 -4.06
CA SER A 109 -4.46 -4.50 -4.13
C SER A 109 -5.15 -4.42 -2.77
N ARG A 110 -5.62 -5.52 -2.19
CA ARG A 110 -6.31 -5.54 -0.88
C ARG A 110 -5.57 -4.82 0.25
N SER A 111 -4.29 -5.14 0.46
CA SER A 111 -3.49 -4.52 1.52
C SER A 111 -3.26 -3.03 1.27
N VAL A 112 -3.06 -2.64 0.01
CA VAL A 112 -2.91 -1.23 -0.38
C VAL A 112 -4.22 -0.48 -0.15
N ALA A 113 -5.38 -1.08 -0.47
CA ALA A 113 -6.67 -0.44 -0.22
C ALA A 113 -6.92 -0.16 1.27
N VAL A 114 -6.56 -1.10 2.15
CA VAL A 114 -6.63 -0.89 3.61
C VAL A 114 -5.66 0.20 4.06
N ALA A 115 -4.42 0.19 3.56
CA ALA A 115 -3.44 1.23 3.88
C ALA A 115 -3.88 2.63 3.42
N LEU A 116 -4.49 2.73 2.23
CA LEU A 116 -5.05 3.98 1.72
C LEU A 116 -6.15 4.51 2.62
N ALA A 117 -7.12 3.67 2.99
CA ALA A 117 -8.20 4.05 3.91
C ALA A 117 -7.62 4.63 5.21
N TYR A 118 -6.62 3.98 5.78
CA TYR A 118 -5.97 4.48 6.98
C TYR A 118 -5.28 5.84 6.76
N VAL A 119 -4.49 5.99 5.69
CA VAL A 119 -3.76 7.23 5.41
C VAL A 119 -4.69 8.44 5.25
N ILE A 120 -5.77 8.30 4.48
CA ILE A 120 -6.72 9.41 4.32
C ILE A 120 -7.47 9.69 5.62
N SER A 121 -7.68 8.69 6.48
CA SER A 121 -8.32 8.84 7.79
C SER A 121 -7.44 9.52 8.85
N VAL A 122 -6.12 9.55 8.69
CA VAL A 122 -5.21 10.19 9.67
C VAL A 122 -4.51 11.44 9.14
N THR A 123 -4.70 11.78 7.87
CA THR A 123 -4.11 12.98 7.24
C THR A 123 -5.17 13.80 6.51
N SER A 124 -4.79 14.96 5.97
CA SER A 124 -5.65 15.77 5.10
C SER A 124 -5.58 15.38 3.62
N LEU A 125 -4.86 14.30 3.27
CA LEU A 125 -4.72 13.87 1.89
C LEU A 125 -6.00 13.28 1.35
N ASP A 126 -6.22 13.48 0.04
CA ASP A 126 -7.22 12.75 -0.71
C ASP A 126 -6.72 11.35 -1.13
N CYS A 127 -7.63 10.51 -1.59
CA CYS A 127 -7.32 9.14 -2.02
C CYS A 127 -6.29 9.09 -3.16
N GLN A 128 -6.33 10.06 -4.07
CA GLN A 128 -5.41 10.13 -5.22
C GLN A 128 -3.98 10.45 -4.76
N MET A 129 -3.80 11.46 -3.92
CA MET A 129 -2.52 11.86 -3.33
C MET A 129 -1.96 10.74 -2.44
N ALA A 130 -2.81 10.12 -1.62
CA ALA A 130 -2.41 8.95 -0.82
C ALA A 130 -1.91 7.81 -1.73
N LEU A 131 -2.58 7.54 -2.85
CA LEU A 131 -2.13 6.52 -3.81
C LEU A 131 -0.83 6.89 -4.53
N GLN A 132 -0.57 8.18 -4.79
CA GLN A 132 0.74 8.63 -5.27
C GLN A 132 1.84 8.32 -4.24
N ALA A 133 1.62 8.64 -2.97
CA ALA A 133 2.55 8.32 -1.88
C ALA A 133 2.82 6.80 -1.79
N MET A 134 1.76 6.00 -1.81
CA MET A 134 1.85 4.54 -1.77
C MET A 134 2.67 3.98 -2.95
N ARG A 135 2.57 4.58 -4.13
CA ARG A 135 3.32 4.14 -5.32
C ARG A 135 4.78 4.58 -5.30
N ALA A 136 5.12 5.67 -4.63
CA ALA A 136 6.53 5.99 -4.37
C ALA A 136 7.15 4.99 -3.41
N ALA A 137 6.46 4.65 -2.32
CA ALA A 137 6.96 3.70 -1.33
C ALA A 137 6.95 2.25 -1.84
N ARG A 138 5.85 1.83 -2.48
CA ARG A 138 5.65 0.49 -3.06
C ARG A 138 5.24 0.63 -4.51
N PRO A 139 6.19 0.59 -5.48
CA PRO A 139 5.92 0.78 -6.90
C PRO A 139 4.83 -0.15 -7.43
N ILE A 140 4.65 -1.33 -6.82
CA ILE A 140 3.63 -2.28 -7.25
C ILE A 140 2.20 -1.94 -6.80
N ALA A 141 1.99 -0.89 -6.02
CA ALA A 141 0.68 -0.50 -5.50
C ALA A 141 -0.32 -0.20 -6.63
N ASN A 142 -1.37 -1.01 -6.68
CA ASN A 142 -2.45 -0.92 -7.67
C ASN A 142 -3.72 -1.64 -7.19
N PRO A 143 -4.51 -1.02 -6.28
CA PRO A 143 -5.84 -1.54 -5.92
C PRO A 143 -6.71 -1.78 -7.16
N ASN A 144 -7.53 -2.82 -7.11
CA ASN A 144 -8.53 -3.05 -8.15
C ASN A 144 -9.54 -1.88 -8.19
N GLU A 145 -10.21 -1.71 -9.33
CA GLU A 145 -11.12 -0.60 -9.58
C GLU A 145 -12.29 -0.51 -8.60
N GLY A 146 -12.80 -1.65 -8.12
CA GLY A 146 -13.89 -1.69 -7.15
C GLY A 146 -13.44 -1.14 -5.80
N PHE A 147 -12.22 -1.44 -5.37
CA PHE A 147 -11.65 -0.86 -4.16
C PHE A 147 -11.38 0.64 -4.30
N LEU A 148 -10.87 1.10 -5.45
CA LEU A 148 -10.70 2.53 -5.70
C LEU A 148 -12.05 3.27 -5.66
N LYS A 149 -13.09 2.70 -6.28
CA LYS A 149 -14.45 3.25 -6.22
C LYS A 149 -15.00 3.29 -4.79
N GLN A 150 -14.83 2.21 -4.02
CA GLN A 150 -15.23 2.16 -2.62
C GLN A 150 -14.51 3.19 -1.76
N LEU A 151 -13.21 3.41 -1.98
CA LEU A 151 -12.42 4.42 -1.26
C LEU A 151 -12.85 5.84 -1.61
N SER A 152 -13.18 6.12 -2.87
CA SER A 152 -13.74 7.42 -3.28
C SER A 152 -15.12 7.67 -2.66
N VAL A 153 -15.99 6.65 -2.58
CA VAL A 153 -17.27 6.76 -1.87
C VAL A 153 -17.05 6.97 -0.37
N PHE A 154 -16.14 6.22 0.24
CA PHE A 154 -15.77 6.38 1.65
C PHE A 154 -15.23 7.79 1.95
N GLU A 155 -14.36 8.31 1.08
CA GLU A 155 -13.81 9.67 1.15
C GLU A 155 -14.91 10.74 1.20
N ASN A 156 -15.94 10.61 0.35
CA ASN A 156 -17.03 11.57 0.29
C ASN A 156 -18.04 11.41 1.43
N ASP A 157 -18.38 10.17 1.80
CA ASP A 157 -19.57 9.92 2.63
C ASP A 157 -19.24 9.68 4.11
N LYS A 158 -18.03 9.20 4.42
CA LYS A 158 -17.72 8.63 5.75
C LYS A 158 -16.39 9.09 6.34
N LEU A 159 -15.51 9.69 5.55
CA LEU A 159 -14.15 10.00 5.99
C LEU A 159 -14.12 10.98 7.15
N GLU A 160 -14.93 12.05 7.13
CA GLU A 160 -14.96 13.02 8.22
C GLU A 160 -15.43 12.40 9.54
N GLN A 161 -16.42 11.50 9.48
CA GLN A 161 -16.88 10.75 10.65
C GLN A 161 -15.77 9.84 11.18
N GLU A 162 -15.03 9.17 10.30
CA GLU A 162 -13.91 8.30 10.69
C GLU A 162 -12.73 9.10 11.26
N ARG A 163 -12.39 10.26 10.68
CA ARG A 163 -11.37 11.18 11.20
C ARG A 163 -11.71 11.63 12.62
N GLN A 164 -12.96 12.05 12.83
CA GLN A 164 -13.43 12.46 14.15
C GLN A 164 -13.38 11.29 15.14
N ARG A 165 -13.85 10.10 14.72
CA ARG A 165 -13.80 8.89 15.55
C ARG A 165 -12.38 8.52 15.99
N LEU A 166 -11.40 8.60 15.08
CA LEU A 166 -10.00 8.33 15.41
C LEU A 166 -9.44 9.39 16.36
N LYS A 167 -9.75 10.67 16.14
CA LYS A 167 -9.34 11.76 17.03
C LYS A 167 -9.91 11.60 18.44
N ASP A 168 -11.17 11.22 18.57
CA ASP A 168 -11.82 11.00 19.86
C ASP A 168 -11.23 9.77 20.58
N LYS A 169 -10.92 8.71 19.83
CA LYS A 169 -10.38 7.48 20.39
C LYS A 169 -8.89 7.56 20.72
N PHE A 170 -8.12 8.36 19.99
CA PHE A 170 -6.66 8.48 20.10
C PHE A 170 -6.23 9.96 20.14
N PRO A 171 -6.65 10.75 21.15
CA PRO A 171 -6.47 12.20 21.16
C PRO A 171 -5.00 12.67 21.24
N ALA A 172 -4.08 11.78 21.66
CA ALA A 172 -2.66 12.08 21.78
C ALA A 172 -1.85 11.85 20.49
N TYR A 173 -2.48 11.32 19.44
CA TYR A 173 -1.78 11.00 18.20
C TYR A 173 -1.48 12.26 17.37
N ASP A 174 -0.22 12.48 17.01
CA ASP A 174 0.21 13.59 16.14
C ASP A 174 0.45 13.11 14.71
N SER A 175 -0.39 13.55 13.77
CA SER A 175 -0.27 13.20 12.36
C SER A 175 0.67 14.12 11.57
N ARG A 176 1.24 15.18 12.16
CA ARG A 176 2.12 16.11 11.42
C ARG A 176 3.33 15.43 10.79
N SER A 177 3.95 14.48 11.51
CA SER A 177 5.06 13.69 10.97
C SER A 177 4.63 12.79 9.82
N ASP A 178 3.42 12.24 9.88
CA ASP A 178 2.85 11.41 8.82
C ASP A 178 2.62 12.23 7.56
N THR A 179 1.98 13.38 7.70
CA THR A 179 1.73 14.31 6.58
C THR A 179 3.04 14.72 5.90
N ALA A 180 4.05 15.16 6.66
CA ALA A 180 5.34 15.56 6.10
C ALA A 180 6.07 14.39 5.41
N HIS A 181 5.93 13.16 5.92
CA HIS A 181 6.49 11.97 5.28
C HIS A 181 5.80 11.69 3.94
N LEU A 182 4.46 11.72 3.91
CA LEU A 182 3.68 11.44 2.70
C LEU A 182 3.88 12.51 1.62
N GLU A 183 4.00 13.79 2.00
CA GLU A 183 4.31 14.87 1.05
C GLU A 183 5.65 14.65 0.34
N ARG A 184 6.68 14.16 1.06
CA ARG A 184 7.96 13.76 0.44
C ARG A 184 7.79 12.61 -0.54
N LEU A 185 7.03 11.58 -0.18
CA LEU A 185 6.74 10.46 -1.08
C LEU A 185 5.97 10.92 -2.34
N ILE A 186 4.99 11.82 -2.18
CA ILE A 186 4.24 12.39 -3.31
C ILE A 186 5.17 13.19 -4.23
N MET A 187 6.07 14.00 -3.66
CA MET A 187 7.06 14.73 -4.43
C MET A 187 7.95 13.78 -5.23
N MET A 188 8.47 12.72 -4.60
CA MET A 188 9.27 11.69 -5.28
C MET A 188 8.48 11.02 -6.41
N PHE A 189 7.23 10.64 -6.17
CA PHE A 189 6.36 10.04 -7.20
C PHE A 189 6.22 10.97 -8.42
N ARG A 190 5.95 12.26 -8.19
CA ARG A 190 5.76 13.25 -9.26
C ARG A 190 7.03 13.48 -10.07
N VAL A 191 8.19 13.53 -9.42
CA VAL A 191 9.50 13.62 -10.10
C VAL A 191 9.73 12.39 -10.98
N SER A 192 9.53 11.19 -10.45
CA SER A 192 9.65 9.95 -11.23
C SER A 192 8.63 9.87 -12.38
N LEU A 193 7.42 10.44 -12.20
CA LEU A 193 6.39 10.47 -13.23
C LEU A 193 6.81 11.36 -14.40
N LEU A 194 7.33 12.55 -14.11
CA LEU A 194 7.88 13.47 -15.12
C LEU A 194 9.10 12.88 -15.84
N ALA A 195 9.91 12.10 -15.14
CA ALA A 195 11.05 11.39 -15.72
C ALA A 195 10.67 10.14 -16.53
N GLY A 196 9.37 9.79 -16.64
CA GLY A 196 8.91 8.58 -17.34
C GLY A 196 9.27 7.27 -16.64
N GLN A 197 9.69 7.31 -15.38
CA GLN A 197 10.14 6.14 -14.59
C GLN A 197 9.00 5.43 -13.85
N THR A 198 7.80 6.02 -13.79
CA THR A 198 6.62 5.43 -13.14
C THR A 198 5.32 5.70 -13.91
N CYS A 199 4.21 5.02 -13.55
CA CYS A 199 2.86 5.21 -14.14
C CYS A 199 1.82 5.44 -13.05
N GLU A 200 0.73 6.14 -13.40
CA GLU A 200 -0.45 6.31 -12.53
C GLU A 200 -1.36 5.06 -12.44
N GLY A 201 -0.92 3.89 -12.88
CA GLY A 201 -1.77 2.67 -12.87
C GLY A 201 -2.69 2.52 -14.07
N ARG A 202 -2.74 3.53 -14.95
CA ARG A 202 -3.70 3.58 -16.06
C ARG A 202 -3.04 3.43 -17.44
N CYS A 203 -1.90 2.72 -17.54
CA CYS A 203 -1.28 2.47 -18.85
C CYS A 203 -2.26 1.75 -19.80
N LEU A 204 -2.21 2.13 -21.08
CA LEU A 204 -2.97 1.48 -22.13
C LEU A 204 -2.44 0.05 -22.36
N LEU A 205 -3.37 -0.88 -22.63
CA LEU A 205 -3.03 -2.25 -22.94
C LEU A 205 -2.17 -2.28 -24.22
N GLY A 206 -1.12 -3.11 -24.23
CA GLY A 206 -0.19 -3.20 -25.37
C GLY A 206 0.91 -2.14 -25.41
N HIS A 207 0.89 -1.14 -24.52
CA HIS A 207 1.96 -0.14 -24.42
C HIS A 207 2.99 -0.50 -23.34
N HIS A 208 4.21 0.05 -23.47
CA HIS A 208 5.23 -0.08 -22.44
C HIS A 208 4.74 0.54 -21.13
N CYS A 209 4.81 -0.24 -20.05
CA CYS A 209 4.56 0.24 -18.71
C CYS A 209 5.91 0.41 -18.01
N PRO A 210 6.29 1.63 -17.56
CA PRO A 210 7.56 1.84 -16.88
C PRO A 210 7.65 1.07 -15.55
N ARG A 211 6.51 0.73 -14.93
CA ARG A 211 6.44 -0.14 -13.75
C ARG A 211 6.38 -1.64 -14.08
N GLY A 212 6.28 -2.02 -15.35
CA GLY A 212 6.07 -3.39 -15.83
C GLY A 212 4.71 -4.02 -15.52
N ILE A 213 3.93 -3.49 -14.57
CA ILE A 213 2.76 -4.18 -14.01
C ILE A 213 1.39 -3.62 -14.39
N CYS A 214 1.32 -2.38 -14.90
CA CYS A 214 0.04 -1.70 -15.19
C CYS A 214 -0.85 -2.54 -16.18
N ASN A 215 -0.23 -3.43 -16.98
CA ASN A 215 -0.88 -4.23 -18.02
C ASN A 215 -1.02 -5.74 -17.69
N HIS A 216 -0.41 -6.24 -16.61
CA HIS A 216 -0.42 -7.67 -16.30
C HIS A 216 -1.75 -8.18 -15.73
N TYR A 217 -2.57 -7.29 -15.16
CA TYR A 217 -3.79 -7.65 -14.43
C TYR A 217 -5.08 -7.11 -15.07
N LYS A 218 -5.00 -6.53 -16.28
CA LYS A 218 -6.16 -6.03 -17.05
C LYS A 218 -6.78 -7.09 -17.98
N ARG A 219 -6.79 -8.37 -17.57
CA ARG A 219 -7.44 -9.43 -18.34
C ARG A 219 -8.88 -9.59 -17.91
#